data_AF-A0A073IVK3-F1
#
_entry.id   AF-A0A073IVK3-F1
#
_cell.length_a   1.000
_cell.length_b   1.000
_cell.length_c   1.000
_cell.angle_alpha   90.00
_cell.angle_beta   90.00
_cell.angle_gamma   90.00
#
_symmetry.space_group_name_H-M   'P 1'
#
loop_
_entity.id
_entity.type
_entity.pdbx_description
1 polymer ?
#
loop_
_entity_poly.entity_id
_entity_poly.type
_entity_poly.pdbx_seq_one_letter_code
_entity_poly.pdbx_strand_id
1 'polypeptide(L)'
;MKIDGDVVANDYGVRVDSSAANTDYEYNVTLGETANVITNTSFAIYIGANATNTDLAYGAINLANAGEVTAFDRGAVLLFNANQANFSNSGTITSNSTTNYFDAAVSFAIVKNALFDNSGLIQRLHDTSGPSKDTATVSFFSSTEVVSATNSGTILSGRIAIYSDATVSETLTNSGQIVGDVELSTVVGGTLNNFGLIDGDVTTKGGNDIVSNNGMMTGVLDLGADDDAYTAIAGGVVLGGVLGGTGNDTLTGGSNADFLDGGADNDRLFGRGGDDDLRGGLGSDFMSGGMGDDQIIGDDGSDKMFGGSGDDTLNGGRDKDTIH
;
A
#
# COMPACT_ATOMS: atom_id res chain seq x y z
N MET A 1 2.02 16.69 -29.87
CA MET A 1 3.41 16.84 -30.38
C MET A 1 4.21 15.68 -29.83
N LYS A 2 4.62 14.72 -30.68
CA LYS A 2 5.52 13.64 -30.28
C LYS A 2 6.90 14.28 -30.06
N ILE A 3 7.41 14.31 -28.84
CA ILE A 3 8.80 14.69 -28.60
C ILE A 3 9.63 13.44 -28.95
N ASP A 4 9.95 13.26 -30.24
CA ASP A 4 10.97 12.30 -30.68
C ASP A 4 12.33 12.97 -30.53
N GLY A 5 13.05 12.66 -29.45
CA GLY A 5 14.43 13.10 -29.22
C GLY A 5 14.86 12.89 -27.77
N ASP A 6 16.13 12.49 -27.56
CA ASP A 6 16.74 12.31 -26.24
C ASP A 6 16.59 13.59 -25.41
N VAL A 7 15.81 13.51 -24.33
CA VAL A 7 15.73 14.61 -23.36
C VAL A 7 16.96 14.51 -22.48
N VAL A 8 17.98 15.32 -22.81
CA VAL A 8 19.19 15.46 -21.97
C VAL A 8 18.78 16.19 -20.69
N ALA A 9 18.71 15.43 -19.59
CA ALA A 9 18.52 15.98 -18.25
C ALA A 9 19.61 17.03 -17.97
N ASN A 10 19.22 18.20 -17.51
CA ASN A 10 20.16 19.18 -16.95
C ASN A 10 20.27 18.99 -15.43
N ASP A 11 21.21 19.69 -14.80
CA ASP A 11 21.50 19.63 -13.35
C ASP A 11 20.30 19.95 -12.42
N TYR A 12 19.09 20.18 -12.96
CA TYR A 12 17.87 20.48 -12.20
C TYR A 12 16.67 19.56 -12.51
N GLY A 13 16.81 18.59 -13.43
CA GLY A 13 15.76 17.61 -13.75
C GLY A 13 15.31 17.61 -15.22
N VAL A 14 14.24 16.86 -15.50
CA VAL A 14 13.57 16.83 -16.81
C VAL A 14 12.22 17.52 -16.66
N ARG A 15 12.06 18.69 -17.27
CA ARG A 15 10.78 19.41 -17.31
C ARG A 15 10.20 19.37 -18.71
N VAL A 16 9.04 18.74 -18.86
CA VAL A 16 8.30 18.69 -20.12
C VAL A 16 7.03 19.52 -19.96
N ASP A 17 7.06 20.76 -20.47
CA ASP A 17 5.91 21.67 -20.51
C ASP A 17 5.32 21.73 -21.92
N SER A 18 3.99 21.76 -22.07
CA SER A 18 3.36 22.29 -23.29
C SER A 18 2.91 23.73 -23.10
N SER A 19 3.23 24.57 -24.08
CA SER A 19 2.76 25.96 -24.16
C SER A 19 1.63 26.15 -25.17
N ALA A 20 1.14 25.08 -25.79
CA ALA A 20 0.21 25.17 -26.92
C ALA A 20 -1.21 24.81 -26.48
N ALA A 21 -2.12 25.76 -26.65
CA ALA A 21 -3.55 25.52 -26.50
C ALA A 21 -4.04 24.68 -27.69
N ASN A 22 -4.86 23.65 -27.41
CA ASN A 22 -5.83 23.05 -28.34
C ASN A 22 -5.44 21.75 -29.10
N THR A 23 -4.76 20.78 -28.47
CA THR A 23 -4.72 19.35 -28.91
C THR A 23 -4.43 18.41 -27.73
N ASP A 24 -4.96 17.18 -27.72
CA ASP A 24 -4.53 16.12 -26.79
C ASP A 24 -3.00 15.91 -26.86
N TYR A 25 -2.33 15.83 -25.72
CA TYR A 25 -0.88 15.63 -25.64
C TYR A 25 -0.55 14.33 -24.89
N GLU A 26 0.28 13.49 -25.52
CA GLU A 26 0.95 12.35 -24.90
C GLU A 26 2.42 12.73 -24.67
N TYR A 27 2.86 12.72 -23.41
CA TYR A 27 4.26 12.95 -23.04
C TYR A 27 4.90 11.63 -22.63
N ASN A 28 5.83 11.14 -23.44
CA ASN A 28 6.63 9.96 -23.13
C ASN A 28 8.04 10.41 -22.76
N VAL A 29 8.46 10.16 -21.51
CA VAL A 29 9.87 10.30 -21.11
C VAL A 29 10.47 8.90 -21.00
N THR A 30 11.40 8.59 -21.90
CA THR A 30 12.19 7.35 -21.89
C THR A 30 13.63 7.70 -21.56
N LEU A 31 14.18 7.12 -20.50
CA LEU A 31 15.62 7.21 -20.18
C LEU A 31 16.30 5.97 -20.81
N GLY A 32 17.13 6.18 -21.84
CA GLY A 32 17.60 5.12 -22.76
C GLY A 32 18.71 4.16 -22.27
N GLU A 33 19.03 3.18 -23.13
CA GLU A 33 19.69 1.86 -22.94
C GLU A 33 21.18 1.82 -22.51
N THR A 34 21.77 2.92 -22.07
CA THR A 34 23.13 2.88 -21.48
C THR A 34 23.05 3.36 -20.05
N ALA A 35 23.87 2.78 -19.16
CA ALA A 35 23.89 3.04 -17.72
C ALA A 35 23.92 4.54 -17.39
N ASN A 36 22.74 5.16 -17.38
CA ASN A 36 22.54 6.57 -17.15
C ASN A 36 22.40 6.74 -15.65
N VAL A 37 23.53 6.87 -14.95
CA VAL A 37 23.53 7.31 -13.56
C VAL A 37 23.17 8.79 -13.56
N ILE A 38 21.90 9.13 -13.32
CA ILE A 38 21.48 10.52 -13.13
C ILE A 38 21.90 10.94 -11.73
N THR A 39 23.14 11.39 -11.53
CA THR A 39 23.60 11.90 -10.24
C THR A 39 23.13 13.34 -10.03
N ASN A 40 22.10 13.57 -9.21
CA ASN A 40 21.65 14.93 -8.88
C ASN A 40 21.25 15.08 -7.41
N THR A 41 21.60 16.22 -6.81
CA THR A 41 21.19 16.68 -5.45
C THR A 41 19.69 16.92 -5.29
N SER A 42 18.93 16.98 -6.39
CA SER A 42 17.46 16.93 -6.44
C SER A 42 17.04 16.57 -7.86
N PHE A 43 16.29 15.49 -8.07
CA PHE A 43 15.75 15.16 -9.38
C PHE A 43 14.22 15.16 -9.33
N ALA A 44 13.60 15.99 -10.16
CA ALA A 44 12.17 15.96 -10.41
C ALA A 44 11.91 15.79 -11.90
N ILE A 45 11.08 14.81 -12.25
CA ILE A 45 10.42 14.79 -13.56
C ILE A 45 9.05 15.38 -13.33
N TYR A 46 8.77 16.50 -14.01
CA TYR A 46 7.45 17.11 -14.04
C TYR A 46 6.86 16.93 -15.43
N ILE A 47 5.74 16.24 -15.50
CA ILE A 47 4.87 16.16 -16.67
C ILE A 47 3.55 16.81 -16.29
N GLY A 48 3.21 17.93 -16.93
CA GLY A 48 1.97 18.65 -16.62
C GLY A 48 1.35 19.41 -17.79
N ALA A 49 0.03 19.52 -17.76
CA ALA A 49 -0.72 20.47 -18.59
C ALA A 49 -1.01 21.77 -17.82
N ASN A 50 -1.10 22.90 -18.53
CA ASN A 50 -1.38 24.20 -17.92
C ASN A 50 -2.80 24.23 -17.30
N ALA A 51 -2.93 24.74 -16.07
CA ALA A 51 -4.11 24.68 -15.21
C ALA A 51 -5.40 25.32 -15.77
N THR A 52 -5.31 26.00 -16.92
CA THR A 52 -6.46 26.63 -17.60
C THR A 52 -7.05 25.78 -18.73
N ASN A 53 -6.51 24.59 -19.01
CA ASN A 53 -6.94 23.77 -20.14
C ASN A 53 -7.87 22.63 -19.71
N THR A 54 -9.02 22.50 -20.38
CA THR A 54 -10.03 21.45 -20.15
C THR A 54 -9.76 20.15 -20.92
N ASP A 55 -8.65 20.09 -21.66
CA ASP A 55 -8.30 18.97 -22.56
C ASP A 55 -7.59 17.80 -21.84
N LEU A 56 -7.63 16.59 -22.44
CA LEU A 56 -7.03 15.37 -21.91
C LEU A 56 -5.51 15.35 -22.10
N ALA A 57 -4.74 15.47 -21.01
CA ALA A 57 -3.29 15.28 -21.01
C ALA A 57 -2.93 13.88 -20.49
N TYR A 58 -2.13 13.15 -21.26
CA TYR A 58 -1.62 11.81 -20.95
C TYR A 58 -0.11 11.89 -20.72
N GLY A 59 0.38 11.34 -19.61
CA GLY A 59 1.82 11.28 -19.31
C GLY A 59 2.27 9.87 -19.01
N ALA A 60 3.34 9.40 -19.63
CA ALA A 60 3.99 8.15 -19.24
C ALA A 60 5.48 8.37 -19.02
N ILE A 61 5.97 7.86 -17.88
CA ILE A 61 7.40 7.72 -17.63
C ILE A 61 7.68 6.23 -17.64
N ASN A 62 8.46 5.81 -18.64
CA ASN A 62 8.90 4.44 -18.75
C ASN A 62 10.39 4.38 -18.41
N LEU A 63 10.71 3.79 -17.26
CA LEU A 63 12.08 3.50 -16.84
C LEU A 63 12.51 2.09 -17.26
N ALA A 64 11.77 1.42 -18.15
CA ALA A 64 12.13 0.11 -18.64
C ALA A 64 13.49 0.13 -19.34
N ASN A 65 14.41 -0.71 -18.86
CA ASN A 65 15.80 -0.81 -19.32
C ASN A 65 16.70 0.41 -19.02
N ALA A 66 16.22 1.39 -18.24
CA ALA A 66 17.09 2.39 -17.62
C ALA A 66 17.85 1.69 -16.48
N GLY A 67 19.19 1.63 -16.52
CA GLY A 67 19.99 0.88 -15.55
C GLY A 67 19.70 1.20 -14.07
N GLU A 68 20.35 2.22 -13.52
CA GLU A 68 20.17 2.69 -12.13
C GLU A 68 19.81 4.18 -12.13
N VAL A 69 18.68 4.55 -11.53
CA VAL A 69 18.28 5.95 -11.29
C VAL A 69 18.60 6.29 -9.84
N THR A 70 19.61 7.14 -9.60
CA THR A 70 20.09 7.48 -8.25
C THR A 70 19.89 8.96 -7.92
N ALA A 71 18.92 9.31 -7.06
CA ALA A 71 18.78 10.69 -6.57
C ALA A 71 19.58 10.91 -5.27
N PHE A 72 20.33 12.02 -5.19
CA PHE A 72 21.12 12.45 -4.03
C PHE A 72 20.45 13.61 -3.28
N ASP A 73 20.72 13.73 -1.98
CA ASP A 73 20.60 14.89 -1.08
C ASP A 73 19.24 15.59 -0.85
N ARG A 74 18.20 15.43 -1.70
CA ARG A 74 16.85 16.01 -1.45
C ARG A 74 15.66 15.15 -1.87
N GLY A 75 15.84 13.84 -1.98
CA GLY A 75 14.79 12.91 -2.42
C GLY A 75 14.53 12.97 -3.94
N ALA A 76 13.96 11.89 -4.46
CA ALA A 76 13.44 11.84 -5.83
C ALA A 76 11.94 12.15 -5.76
N VAL A 77 11.52 13.30 -6.29
CA VAL A 77 10.10 13.63 -6.33
C VAL A 77 9.64 13.56 -7.79
N LEU A 78 8.94 12.48 -8.14
CA LEU A 78 8.29 12.36 -9.44
C LEU A 78 6.86 12.88 -9.33
N LEU A 79 6.60 14.05 -9.93
CA LEU A 79 5.30 14.71 -9.90
C LEU A 79 4.61 14.56 -11.25
N PHE A 80 3.44 13.93 -11.26
CA PHE A 80 2.61 13.76 -12.45
C PHE A 80 1.32 14.58 -12.30
N ASN A 81 1.15 15.60 -13.12
CA ASN A 81 -0.09 16.38 -13.19
C ASN A 81 -0.76 16.16 -14.56
N ALA A 82 -1.31 14.96 -14.75
CA ALA A 82 -1.98 14.53 -15.98
C ALA A 82 -3.33 13.87 -15.66
N ASN A 83 -4.24 13.84 -16.65
CA ASN A 83 -5.57 13.22 -16.51
C ASN A 83 -5.51 11.69 -16.51
N GLN A 84 -4.44 11.12 -17.04
CA GLN A 84 -4.02 9.73 -16.89
C GLN A 84 -2.49 9.70 -16.87
N ALA A 85 -1.91 9.02 -15.89
CA ALA A 85 -0.46 8.89 -15.78
C ALA A 85 -0.05 7.44 -15.49
N ASN A 86 0.84 6.91 -16.35
CA ASN A 86 1.39 5.57 -16.20
C ASN A 86 2.87 5.67 -15.83
N PHE A 87 3.23 5.08 -14.70
CA PHE A 87 4.62 4.89 -14.29
C PHE A 87 4.96 3.41 -14.33
N SER A 88 6.03 3.06 -15.04
CA SER A 88 6.58 1.69 -15.03
C SER A 88 8.05 1.72 -14.66
N ASN A 89 8.43 0.94 -13.63
CA ASN A 89 9.81 0.69 -13.25
C ASN A 89 10.13 -0.80 -13.35
N SER A 90 11.11 -1.16 -14.17
CA SER A 90 11.73 -2.49 -14.19
C SER A 90 13.23 -2.47 -13.82
N GLY A 91 13.77 -1.29 -13.51
CA GLY A 91 15.18 -1.07 -13.14
C GLY A 91 15.37 -0.84 -11.64
N THR A 92 16.47 -0.21 -11.26
CA THR A 92 16.73 0.18 -9.85
C THR A 92 16.52 1.68 -9.66
N ILE A 93 15.69 2.05 -8.69
CA ILE A 93 15.52 3.41 -8.20
C ILE A 93 16.14 3.47 -6.81
N THR A 94 17.25 4.19 -6.68
CA THR A 94 17.92 4.41 -5.41
C THR A 94 17.74 5.85 -4.98
N SER A 95 17.21 6.07 -3.78
CA SER A 95 17.35 7.36 -3.09
C SER A 95 18.50 7.29 -2.10
N ASN A 96 19.34 8.32 -2.06
CA ASN A 96 20.47 8.43 -1.13
C ASN A 96 20.48 9.83 -0.51
N SER A 97 20.63 9.92 0.81
CA SER A 97 20.90 11.17 1.51
C SER A 97 22.28 11.10 2.14
N THR A 98 23.15 12.06 1.81
CA THR A 98 24.44 12.20 2.50
C THR A 98 24.34 13.04 3.77
N THR A 99 23.14 13.52 4.12
CA THR A 99 22.92 14.43 5.25
C THR A 99 21.88 13.89 6.24
N ASN A 100 22.19 13.97 7.54
CA ASN A 100 21.32 13.53 8.64
C ASN A 100 20.08 14.43 8.88
N TYR A 101 19.75 15.32 7.94
CA TYR A 101 18.77 16.40 8.12
C TYR A 101 17.60 16.37 7.14
N PHE A 102 17.65 15.54 6.10
CA PHE A 102 16.62 15.53 5.06
C PHE A 102 16.16 14.11 4.72
N ASP A 103 14.84 13.94 4.69
CA ASP A 103 14.16 12.73 4.23
C ASP A 103 14.40 12.55 2.73
N ALA A 104 15.21 11.56 2.36
CA ALA A 104 15.22 11.05 0.99
C ALA A 104 13.96 10.20 0.79
N ALA A 105 12.90 10.83 0.28
CA ALA A 105 11.67 10.16 -0.14
C ALA A 105 11.70 9.89 -1.65
N VAL A 106 11.06 8.80 -2.06
CA VAL A 106 10.68 8.55 -3.45
C VAL A 106 9.18 8.76 -3.54
N SER A 107 8.74 9.98 -3.86
CA SER A 107 7.32 10.30 -3.88
C SER A 107 6.77 10.32 -5.29
N PHE A 108 5.61 9.68 -5.48
CA PHE A 108 4.85 9.64 -6.72
C PHE A 108 3.51 10.37 -6.49
N ALA A 109 3.41 11.63 -6.92
CA ALA A 109 2.11 12.31 -6.91
C ALA A 109 1.41 12.04 -8.24
N ILE A 110 0.25 11.37 -8.23
CA ILE A 110 -0.47 10.97 -9.44
C ILE A 110 -1.91 11.48 -9.44
N VAL A 111 -2.14 12.60 -10.14
CA VAL A 111 -3.34 13.42 -9.93
C VAL A 111 -4.65 12.73 -10.34
N LYS A 112 -4.70 11.96 -11.46
CA LYS A 112 -5.90 11.24 -11.96
C LYS A 112 -5.56 9.99 -12.78
N ASN A 113 -6.41 8.95 -12.71
CA ASN A 113 -6.35 7.69 -13.47
C ASN A 113 -4.93 7.13 -13.60
N ALA A 114 -4.35 6.84 -12.45
CA ALA A 114 -2.95 6.50 -12.33
C ALA A 114 -2.73 4.98 -12.37
N LEU A 115 -1.81 4.52 -13.21
CA LEU A 115 -1.23 3.18 -13.09
C LEU A 115 0.23 3.30 -12.63
N PHE A 116 0.53 2.71 -11.49
CA PHE A 116 1.90 2.47 -11.06
C PHE A 116 2.22 0.99 -11.20
N ASP A 117 3.29 0.66 -11.89
CA ASP A 117 3.78 -0.71 -12.05
C ASP A 117 5.27 -0.78 -11.71
N ASN A 118 5.60 -1.44 -10.61
CA ASN A 118 6.97 -1.73 -10.21
C ASN A 118 7.27 -3.22 -10.35
N SER A 119 8.13 -3.58 -11.29
CA SER A 119 8.76 -4.90 -11.40
C SER A 119 10.25 -4.88 -11.02
N GLY A 120 10.80 -3.69 -10.76
CA GLY A 120 12.20 -3.47 -10.40
C GLY A 120 12.46 -3.33 -8.90
N LEU A 121 13.63 -2.76 -8.56
CA LEU A 121 14.03 -2.46 -7.19
C LEU A 121 13.82 -0.97 -6.89
N ILE A 122 13.12 -0.66 -5.81
CA ILE A 122 13.08 0.68 -5.23
C ILE A 122 13.73 0.57 -3.86
N GLN A 123 14.81 1.31 -3.62
CA GLN A 123 15.55 1.24 -2.37
C GLN A 123 16.04 2.60 -1.91
N ARG A 124 16.32 2.69 -0.62
CA ARG A 124 17.15 3.76 -0.04
C ARG A 124 18.48 3.18 0.41
N LEU A 125 19.58 3.78 -0.04
CA LEU A 125 20.90 3.53 0.55
C LEU A 125 21.13 4.56 1.67
N HIS A 126 21.41 4.08 2.89
CA HIS A 126 21.74 4.92 4.04
C HIS A 126 23.19 4.69 4.45
N ASP A 127 23.93 5.77 4.74
CA ASP A 127 25.21 5.69 5.43
C ASP A 127 24.95 5.55 6.93
N THR A 128 25.28 4.37 7.47
CA THR A 128 25.00 3.83 8.82
C THR A 128 25.48 4.63 10.04
N SER A 129 25.80 5.91 9.93
CA SER A 129 26.47 6.68 10.99
C SER A 129 25.58 7.55 11.89
N GLY A 130 24.25 7.49 11.76
CA GLY A 130 23.31 8.32 12.55
C GLY A 130 22.15 7.57 13.21
N PRO A 131 21.56 8.09 14.31
CA PRO A 131 20.42 7.48 15.01
C PRO A 131 19.04 7.80 14.41
N SER A 132 18.95 8.48 13.25
CA SER A 132 17.66 8.89 12.69
C SER A 132 16.97 7.74 11.94
N LYS A 133 15.79 7.36 12.45
CA LYS A 133 14.84 6.45 11.78
C LYS A 133 14.09 7.21 10.69
N ASP A 134 14.79 7.66 9.67
CA ASP A 134 14.13 8.38 8.56
C ASP A 134 13.48 7.35 7.64
N THR A 135 12.14 7.32 7.62
CA THR A 135 11.35 6.42 6.77
C THR A 135 11.44 6.90 5.33
N ALA A 136 12.06 6.11 4.45
CA ALA A 136 11.77 6.25 3.02
C ALA A 136 10.25 6.12 2.88
N THR A 137 9.59 7.11 2.28
CA THR A 137 8.15 7.03 2.00
C THR A 137 7.96 6.89 0.52
N VAL A 138 7.40 5.77 0.08
CA VAL A 138 6.83 5.66 -1.26
C VAL A 138 5.38 6.11 -1.15
N SER A 139 5.13 7.37 -1.50
CA SER A 139 3.78 7.92 -1.42
C SER A 139 3.10 7.92 -2.78
N PHE A 140 1.83 7.53 -2.81
CA PHE A 140 0.91 7.73 -3.93
C PHE A 140 -0.15 8.73 -3.49
N PHE A 141 -0.41 9.76 -4.31
CA PHE A 141 -1.47 10.74 -4.04
C PHE A 141 -2.40 10.84 -5.24
N SER A 142 -3.71 10.67 -5.06
CA SER A 142 -4.73 11.01 -6.07
C SER A 142 -5.74 12.01 -5.56
N SER A 143 -6.26 12.83 -6.48
CA SER A 143 -7.14 13.96 -6.18
C SER A 143 -8.58 13.82 -6.69
N THR A 144 -8.85 12.85 -7.59
CA THR A 144 -10.21 12.71 -8.16
C THR A 144 -10.61 11.31 -8.67
N GLU A 145 -9.70 10.41 -9.05
CA GLU A 145 -10.03 9.10 -9.66
C GLU A 145 -8.99 7.99 -9.36
N VAL A 146 -9.36 6.74 -9.67
CA VAL A 146 -8.69 5.47 -9.30
C VAL A 146 -7.17 5.51 -9.41
N VAL A 147 -6.50 5.08 -8.34
CA VAL A 147 -5.10 4.67 -8.34
C VAL A 147 -5.04 3.16 -8.30
N SER A 148 -4.36 2.58 -9.29
CA SER A 148 -3.95 1.18 -9.23
C SER A 148 -2.43 1.12 -9.15
N ALA A 149 -1.92 0.52 -8.10
CA ALA A 149 -0.51 0.28 -7.90
C ALA A 149 -0.24 -1.23 -7.91
N THR A 150 0.68 -1.67 -8.75
CA THR A 150 1.14 -3.05 -8.81
C THR A 150 2.63 -3.10 -8.45
N ASN A 151 3.00 -3.98 -7.53
CA ASN A 151 4.38 -4.29 -7.19
C ASN A 151 4.64 -5.78 -7.40
N SER A 152 5.42 -6.14 -8.41
CA SER A 152 5.97 -7.48 -8.61
C SER A 152 7.47 -7.56 -8.29
N GLY A 153 8.11 -6.42 -8.04
CA GLY A 153 9.53 -6.29 -7.70
C GLY A 153 9.80 -6.20 -6.20
N THR A 154 10.82 -5.43 -5.82
CA THR A 154 11.20 -5.22 -4.41
C THR A 154 11.15 -3.74 -4.06
N ILE A 155 10.47 -3.40 -2.98
CA ILE A 155 10.45 -2.07 -2.39
C ILE A 155 11.07 -2.17 -1.00
N LEU A 156 12.27 -1.61 -0.83
CA LEU A 156 12.94 -1.44 0.45
C LEU A 156 12.67 -0.01 0.94
N SER A 157 11.59 0.13 1.72
CA SER A 157 11.12 1.42 2.22
C SER A 157 11.03 1.42 3.75
N GLY A 158 10.89 2.60 4.35
CA GLY A 158 10.49 2.66 5.77
C GLY A 158 8.97 2.64 5.90
N ARG A 159 8.29 3.27 4.93
CA ARG A 159 6.85 3.38 4.81
C ARG A 159 6.46 3.41 3.33
N ILE A 160 5.33 2.81 2.99
CA ILE A 160 4.63 2.97 1.72
C ILE A 160 3.27 3.53 2.10
N ALA A 161 2.87 4.63 1.48
CA ALA A 161 1.60 5.25 1.82
C ALA A 161 0.80 5.56 0.55
N ILE A 162 -0.44 5.09 0.49
CA ILE A 162 -1.39 5.46 -0.55
C ILE A 162 -2.37 6.41 0.09
N TYR A 163 -2.39 7.65 -0.38
CA TYR A 163 -3.33 8.68 0.04
C TYR A 163 -4.26 9.02 -1.11
N SER A 164 -5.54 9.10 -0.80
CA SER A 164 -6.52 9.58 -1.77
C SER A 164 -7.61 10.37 -1.10
N ASP A 165 -7.94 11.52 -1.69
CA ASP A 165 -9.18 12.24 -1.37
C ASP A 165 -10.33 11.86 -2.33
N ALA A 166 -10.09 10.87 -3.21
CA ALA A 166 -11.04 10.49 -4.24
C ALA A 166 -12.27 9.82 -3.63
N THR A 167 -13.41 10.00 -4.30
CA THR A 167 -14.67 9.36 -3.91
C THR A 167 -14.79 7.92 -4.42
N VAL A 168 -13.67 7.27 -4.76
CA VAL A 168 -13.60 5.93 -5.36
C VAL A 168 -12.51 5.12 -4.69
N SER A 169 -12.68 3.80 -4.65
CA SER A 169 -11.73 2.89 -4.01
C SER A 169 -10.42 2.76 -4.81
N GLU A 170 -9.29 2.76 -4.12
CA GLU A 170 -7.96 2.47 -4.69
C GLU A 170 -7.59 1.01 -4.58
N THR A 171 -6.62 0.56 -5.37
CA THR A 171 -6.10 -0.82 -5.27
C THR A 171 -4.58 -0.87 -5.29
N LEU A 172 -4.00 -1.51 -4.27
CA LEU A 172 -2.62 -1.96 -4.25
C LEU A 172 -2.58 -3.48 -4.45
N THR A 173 -1.84 -3.94 -5.46
CA THR A 173 -1.55 -5.36 -5.65
C THR A 173 -0.05 -5.60 -5.46
N ASN A 174 0.32 -6.36 -4.44
CA ASN A 174 1.71 -6.73 -4.16
C ASN A 174 1.93 -8.23 -4.42
N SER A 175 2.65 -8.57 -5.47
CA SER A 175 3.15 -9.93 -5.73
C SER A 175 4.65 -10.07 -5.47
N GLY A 176 5.31 -8.97 -5.10
CA GLY A 176 6.75 -8.88 -4.84
C GLY A 176 7.09 -8.84 -3.35
N GLN A 177 8.14 -8.11 -3.00
CA GLN A 177 8.52 -7.86 -1.60
C GLN A 177 8.39 -6.38 -1.26
N ILE A 178 7.74 -6.08 -0.16
CA ILE A 178 7.75 -4.80 0.52
C ILE A 178 8.45 -5.01 1.86
N VAL A 179 9.45 -4.19 2.16
CA VAL A 179 10.03 -4.07 3.49
C VAL A 179 9.68 -2.68 3.99
N GLY A 180 9.14 -2.57 5.20
CA GLY A 180 8.59 -1.35 5.78
C GLY A 180 7.06 -1.37 5.87
N ASP A 181 6.54 -0.38 6.60
CA ASP A 181 5.11 -0.30 6.89
C ASP A 181 4.32 0.11 5.63
N VAL A 182 3.08 -0.36 5.50
CA VAL A 182 2.15 0.04 4.43
C VAL A 182 0.97 0.76 5.06
N GLU A 183 0.62 1.92 4.53
CA GLU A 183 -0.56 2.67 4.93
C GLU A 183 -1.47 2.91 3.72
N LEU A 184 -2.72 2.49 3.83
CA LEU A 184 -3.79 2.86 2.91
C LEU A 184 -4.62 3.91 3.63
N SER A 185 -4.70 5.11 3.09
CA SER A 185 -5.50 6.20 3.67
C SER A 185 -6.38 6.77 2.58
N THR A 186 -7.62 6.34 2.57
CA THR A 186 -8.60 6.65 1.52
C THR A 186 -9.84 7.27 2.14
N VAL A 187 -10.68 7.92 1.33
CA VAL A 187 -11.94 8.50 1.84
C VAL A 187 -13.10 7.51 1.76
N VAL A 188 -13.03 6.51 0.86
CA VAL A 188 -14.15 5.62 0.52
C VAL A 188 -13.84 4.13 0.75
N GLY A 189 -12.61 3.81 1.18
CA GLY A 189 -12.11 2.45 1.36
C GLY A 189 -11.20 2.04 0.22
N GLY A 190 -10.05 1.46 0.54
CA GLY A 190 -9.05 0.92 -0.37
C GLY A 190 -9.08 -0.59 -0.46
N THR A 191 -8.35 -1.15 -1.42
CA THR A 191 -8.14 -2.59 -1.55
C THR A 191 -6.65 -2.91 -1.56
N LEU A 192 -6.22 -3.84 -0.70
CA LEU A 192 -4.90 -4.46 -0.75
C LEU A 192 -5.01 -5.94 -1.12
N ASN A 193 -4.40 -6.30 -2.24
CA ASN A 193 -4.21 -7.68 -2.66
C ASN A 193 -2.73 -8.06 -2.47
N ASN A 194 -2.40 -8.76 -1.38
CA ASN A 194 -1.03 -9.21 -1.14
C ASN A 194 -0.86 -10.68 -1.54
N PHE A 195 -0.09 -10.94 -2.60
CA PHE A 195 0.40 -12.27 -2.99
C PHE A 195 1.86 -12.52 -2.60
N GLY A 196 2.56 -11.48 -2.15
CA GLY A 196 4.01 -11.48 -1.89
C GLY A 196 4.38 -11.40 -0.41
N LEU A 197 5.50 -10.76 -0.10
CA LEU A 197 5.93 -10.48 1.28
C LEU A 197 5.70 -9.00 1.59
N ILE A 198 5.12 -8.71 2.76
CA ILE A 198 5.15 -7.40 3.43
C ILE A 198 5.85 -7.61 4.77
N ASP A 199 7.05 -7.05 4.91
CA ASP A 199 7.84 -7.10 6.13
C ASP A 199 7.71 -5.77 6.88
N GLY A 200 6.60 -5.60 7.59
CA GLY A 200 6.20 -4.37 8.28
C GLY A 200 4.72 -4.42 8.67
N ASP A 201 4.26 -3.40 9.38
CA ASP A 201 2.85 -3.26 9.74
C ASP A 201 2.04 -2.76 8.52
N VAL A 202 0.77 -3.10 8.46
CA VAL A 202 -0.18 -2.58 7.47
C VAL A 202 -1.31 -1.89 8.19
N THR A 203 -1.55 -0.63 7.87
CA THR A 203 -2.65 0.15 8.44
C THR A 203 -3.58 0.62 7.34
N THR A 204 -4.87 0.43 7.50
CA THR A 204 -5.89 1.06 6.66
C THR A 204 -6.62 2.16 7.43
N LYS A 205 -7.15 3.14 6.71
CA LYS A 205 -7.72 4.36 7.28
C LYS A 205 -8.76 4.91 6.33
N GLY A 206 -9.99 4.99 6.82
CA GLY A 206 -11.08 5.72 6.21
C GLY A 206 -11.76 4.95 5.09
N GLY A 207 -13.07 4.82 5.26
CA GLY A 207 -13.93 4.04 4.39
C GLY A 207 -13.65 2.54 4.48
N ASN A 208 -14.57 1.76 3.92
CA ASN A 208 -14.56 0.31 4.03
C ASN A 208 -13.44 -0.34 3.22
N ASP A 209 -12.35 -0.69 3.90
CA ASP A 209 -11.14 -1.28 3.34
C ASP A 209 -11.27 -2.79 3.13
N ILE A 210 -10.63 -3.31 2.07
CA ILE A 210 -10.60 -4.74 1.75
C ILE A 210 -9.15 -5.22 1.66
N VAL A 211 -8.75 -6.14 2.53
CA VAL A 211 -7.42 -6.75 2.52
C VAL A 211 -7.52 -8.25 2.23
N SER A 212 -7.05 -8.64 1.05
CA SER A 212 -6.91 -10.04 0.64
C SER A 212 -5.44 -10.45 0.72
N ASN A 213 -5.10 -11.35 1.65
CA ASN A 213 -3.73 -11.80 1.86
C ASN A 213 -3.53 -13.26 1.43
N ASN A 214 -2.83 -13.45 0.32
CA ASN A 214 -2.29 -14.72 -0.16
C ASN A 214 -0.78 -14.88 0.10
N GLY A 215 -0.16 -13.86 0.68
CA GLY A 215 1.26 -13.78 0.94
C GLY A 215 1.61 -13.83 2.42
N MET A 216 2.82 -13.41 2.76
CA MET A 216 3.25 -13.29 4.16
C MET A 216 3.26 -11.82 4.56
N MET A 217 2.65 -11.51 5.70
CA MET A 217 2.74 -10.22 6.39
C MET A 217 3.38 -10.48 7.75
N THR A 218 4.51 -9.83 8.04
CA THR A 218 5.26 -10.09 9.29
C THR A 218 4.77 -9.23 10.45
N GLY A 219 4.27 -8.02 10.16
CA GLY A 219 3.71 -7.11 11.15
C GLY A 219 2.23 -7.34 11.42
N VAL A 220 1.65 -6.38 12.13
CA VAL A 220 0.21 -6.30 12.41
C VAL A 220 -0.53 -5.76 11.19
N LEU A 221 -1.71 -6.31 10.91
CA LEU A 221 -2.69 -5.66 10.04
C LEU A 221 -3.73 -4.94 10.93
N ASP A 222 -3.79 -3.62 10.84
CA ASP A 222 -4.73 -2.75 11.55
C ASP A 222 -5.69 -2.11 10.53
N LEU A 223 -6.95 -2.52 10.52
CA LEU A 223 -7.95 -2.03 9.54
C LEU A 223 -8.53 -0.66 9.95
N GLY A 224 -8.50 -0.36 11.25
CA GLY A 224 -8.76 0.97 11.76
C GLY A 224 -10.23 1.23 12.03
N ALA A 225 -10.90 1.95 11.14
CA ALA A 225 -12.28 2.39 11.36
C ALA A 225 -13.09 2.25 10.07
N ASP A 226 -14.41 2.07 10.23
CA ASP A 226 -15.39 1.74 9.19
C ASP A 226 -15.58 0.22 9.03
N ASP A 227 -16.57 -0.24 8.24
CA ASP A 227 -16.85 -1.67 8.13
C ASP A 227 -15.86 -2.33 7.14
N ASP A 228 -14.79 -2.93 7.66
CA ASP A 228 -13.66 -3.45 6.89
C ASP A 228 -13.72 -4.97 6.69
N ALA A 229 -12.93 -5.46 5.74
CA ALA A 229 -12.86 -6.88 5.43
C ALA A 229 -11.43 -7.38 5.24
N TYR A 230 -11.05 -8.37 6.04
CA TYR A 230 -9.83 -9.15 5.86
C TYR A 230 -10.13 -10.58 5.43
N THR A 231 -9.36 -11.10 4.48
CA THR A 231 -9.39 -12.52 4.11
C THR A 231 -7.99 -13.05 3.83
N ALA A 232 -7.58 -14.07 4.59
CA ALA A 232 -6.47 -14.92 4.22
C ALA A 232 -6.89 -15.91 3.11
N ILE A 233 -6.05 -16.03 2.09
CA ILE A 233 -6.20 -16.91 0.92
C ILE A 233 -4.94 -17.77 0.83
N ALA A 234 -5.08 -19.05 0.44
CA ALA A 234 -4.01 -20.02 0.17
C ALA A 234 -2.59 -19.71 0.71
N GLY A 235 -2.34 -20.05 1.98
CA GLY A 235 -1.02 -19.86 2.62
C GLY A 235 -0.75 -18.44 3.12
N GLY A 236 -1.73 -17.54 3.01
CA GLY A 236 -1.75 -16.24 3.66
C GLY A 236 -1.46 -16.33 5.15
N VAL A 237 -0.50 -15.54 5.63
CA VAL A 237 -0.14 -15.46 7.05
C VAL A 237 0.02 -13.99 7.42
N VAL A 238 -0.55 -13.60 8.57
CA VAL A 238 -0.25 -12.33 9.23
C VAL A 238 0.30 -12.66 10.62
N LEU A 239 1.62 -12.55 10.79
CA LEU A 239 2.27 -12.99 12.02
C LEU A 239 1.96 -12.07 13.22
N GLY A 240 1.74 -10.78 12.98
CA GLY A 240 1.41 -9.82 14.03
C GLY A 240 -0.06 -9.88 14.47
N GLY A 241 -0.91 -10.61 13.73
CA GLY A 241 -2.35 -10.63 13.93
C GLY A 241 -3.09 -9.54 13.14
N VAL A 242 -4.41 -9.65 13.13
CA VAL A 242 -5.34 -8.76 12.43
C VAL A 242 -6.26 -8.08 13.43
N LEU A 243 -6.35 -6.76 13.35
CA LEU A 243 -7.22 -5.91 14.16
C LEU A 243 -8.26 -5.27 13.24
N GLY A 244 -9.55 -5.46 13.52
CA GLY A 244 -10.67 -4.81 12.83
C GLY A 244 -10.77 -3.34 13.22
N GLY A 245 -10.95 -3.08 14.52
CA GLY A 245 -10.91 -1.72 15.06
C GLY A 245 -12.31 -1.26 15.42
N THR A 246 -12.87 -0.26 14.75
CA THR A 246 -14.26 0.17 14.96
C THR A 246 -15.07 0.00 13.69
N GLY A 247 -16.21 -0.65 13.75
CA GLY A 247 -17.02 -0.95 12.57
C GLY A 247 -17.56 -2.36 12.66
N ASN A 248 -18.43 -2.76 11.74
CA ASN A 248 -18.89 -4.16 11.70
C ASN A 248 -17.99 -4.94 10.74
N ASP A 249 -16.85 -5.37 11.26
CA ASP A 249 -15.77 -5.94 10.48
C ASP A 249 -16.04 -7.41 10.12
N THR A 250 -15.40 -7.87 9.05
CA THR A 250 -15.37 -9.29 8.69
C THR A 250 -13.94 -9.76 8.52
N LEU A 251 -13.46 -10.51 9.51
CA LEU A 251 -12.09 -11.02 9.57
C LEU A 251 -12.11 -12.52 9.34
N THR A 252 -11.43 -12.97 8.29
CA THR A 252 -11.36 -14.40 7.94
C THR A 252 -9.92 -14.87 7.83
N GLY A 253 -9.52 -15.73 8.77
CA GLY A 253 -8.27 -16.46 8.81
C GLY A 253 -8.10 -17.50 7.70
N GLY A 254 -6.98 -18.20 7.77
CA GLY A 254 -6.43 -19.08 6.77
C GLY A 254 -6.50 -20.56 7.16
N SER A 255 -5.36 -21.24 7.04
CA SER A 255 -5.19 -22.63 7.46
C SER A 255 -4.06 -22.77 8.49
N ASN A 256 -3.62 -21.63 9.05
CA ASN A 256 -2.55 -21.50 10.02
C ASN A 256 -3.15 -20.95 11.30
N ALA A 257 -2.43 -21.03 12.41
CA ALA A 257 -2.83 -20.34 13.63
C ALA A 257 -2.88 -18.82 13.38
N ASP A 258 -4.07 -18.23 13.52
CA ASP A 258 -4.34 -16.83 13.30
C ASP A 258 -4.73 -16.12 14.62
N PHE A 259 -4.40 -14.84 14.73
CA PHE A 259 -4.91 -13.94 15.76
C PHE A 259 -5.83 -12.91 15.10
N LEU A 260 -7.12 -12.93 15.45
CA LEU A 260 -8.12 -12.01 14.93
C LEU A 260 -8.81 -11.29 16.09
N ASP A 261 -8.81 -9.95 16.07
CA ASP A 261 -9.47 -9.09 17.04
C ASP A 261 -10.48 -8.20 16.31
N GLY A 262 -11.77 -8.36 16.59
CA GLY A 262 -12.85 -7.58 15.97
C GLY A 262 -12.79 -6.12 16.39
N GLY A 263 -12.71 -5.88 17.69
CA GLY A 263 -12.57 -4.55 18.26
C GLY A 263 -13.90 -4.04 18.81
N ALA A 264 -14.54 -3.12 18.12
CA ALA A 264 -15.79 -2.51 18.56
C ALA A 264 -16.84 -2.52 17.45
N ASP A 265 -18.11 -2.60 17.86
CA ASP A 265 -19.28 -2.86 17.03
C ASP A 265 -19.42 -4.36 16.68
N ASN A 266 -20.29 -4.76 15.75
CA ASN A 266 -20.69 -6.17 15.64
C ASN A 266 -19.90 -6.89 14.54
N ASP A 267 -18.93 -7.69 14.96
CA ASP A 267 -17.94 -8.27 14.07
C ASP A 267 -18.26 -9.70 13.67
N ARG A 268 -17.58 -10.16 12.61
CA ARG A 268 -17.59 -11.55 12.16
C ARG A 268 -16.18 -12.08 12.02
N LEU A 269 -15.81 -12.99 12.91
CA LEU A 269 -14.49 -13.61 12.94
C LEU A 269 -14.60 -15.09 12.58
N PHE A 270 -13.74 -15.53 11.66
CA PHE A 270 -13.66 -16.91 11.21
C PHE A 270 -12.19 -17.37 11.20
N GLY A 271 -11.78 -18.24 12.13
CA GLY A 271 -10.41 -18.78 12.18
C GLY A 271 -10.12 -19.75 11.02
N ARG A 272 -11.13 -20.56 10.68
CA ARG A 272 -11.15 -21.63 9.67
C ARG A 272 -10.32 -22.85 10.04
N GLY A 273 -9.00 -22.78 10.00
CA GLY A 273 -8.18 -23.94 10.26
C GLY A 273 -6.84 -23.52 10.83
N GLY A 274 -6.32 -24.28 11.78
CA GLY A 274 -5.24 -23.82 12.65
C GLY A 274 -5.75 -23.72 14.08
N ASP A 275 -4.85 -23.50 15.03
CA ASP A 275 -5.20 -23.25 16.42
C ASP A 275 -5.31 -21.72 16.58
N ASP A 276 -6.52 -21.17 16.53
CA ASP A 276 -6.76 -19.73 16.38
C ASP A 276 -7.04 -19.01 17.72
N ASP A 277 -6.71 -17.72 17.83
CA ASP A 277 -7.13 -16.82 18.93
C ASP A 277 -8.07 -15.75 18.35
N LEU A 278 -9.36 -15.87 18.66
CA LEU A 278 -10.43 -14.99 18.19
C LEU A 278 -10.98 -14.16 19.34
N ARG A 279 -11.03 -12.84 19.17
CA ARG A 279 -11.59 -11.90 20.14
C ARG A 279 -12.65 -11.01 19.51
N GLY A 280 -13.87 -11.07 20.05
CA GLY A 280 -14.99 -10.26 19.60
C GLY A 280 -14.78 -8.79 19.96
N GLY A 281 -14.71 -8.50 21.26
CA GLY A 281 -14.43 -7.17 21.78
C GLY A 281 -15.70 -6.52 22.33
N LEU A 282 -16.06 -5.33 21.85
CA LEU A 282 -17.30 -4.65 22.25
C LEU A 282 -18.35 -4.84 21.16
N GLY A 283 -19.44 -5.54 21.41
CA GLY A 283 -20.44 -5.74 20.36
C GLY A 283 -21.25 -7.01 20.53
N SER A 284 -22.10 -7.33 19.57
CA SER A 284 -22.69 -8.67 19.49
C SER A 284 -22.07 -9.41 18.34
N ASP A 285 -21.03 -10.17 18.65
CA ASP A 285 -20.12 -10.72 17.66
C ASP A 285 -20.51 -12.13 17.23
N PHE A 286 -20.08 -12.49 16.02
CA PHE A 286 -20.12 -13.86 15.53
C PHE A 286 -18.70 -14.38 15.40
N MET A 287 -18.37 -15.43 16.12
CA MET A 287 -17.05 -16.07 16.08
C MET A 287 -17.18 -17.56 15.77
N SER A 288 -16.33 -18.05 14.87
CA SER A 288 -16.20 -19.47 14.55
C SER A 288 -14.72 -19.84 14.45
N GLY A 289 -14.24 -20.69 15.36
CA GLY A 289 -12.87 -21.22 15.37
C GLY A 289 -12.59 -22.03 14.12
N GLY A 290 -13.23 -23.19 13.98
CA GLY A 290 -13.17 -24.00 12.77
C GLY A 290 -12.50 -25.34 13.03
N MET A 291 -11.35 -25.61 12.42
CA MET A 291 -10.57 -26.83 12.63
C MET A 291 -9.29 -26.52 13.41
N GLY A 292 -9.10 -27.13 14.58
CA GLY A 292 -7.92 -26.92 15.42
C GLY A 292 -8.37 -26.66 16.86
N ASP A 293 -7.41 -26.48 17.75
CA ASP A 293 -7.70 -26.20 19.16
C ASP A 293 -7.79 -24.68 19.36
N ASP A 294 -9.01 -24.13 19.29
CA ASP A 294 -9.23 -22.69 19.22
C ASP A 294 -9.43 -22.02 20.59
N GLN A 295 -9.01 -20.76 20.72
CA GLN A 295 -9.36 -19.86 21.82
C GLN A 295 -10.30 -18.78 21.30
N ILE A 296 -11.49 -18.67 21.89
CA ILE A 296 -12.51 -17.70 21.47
C ILE A 296 -13.00 -16.92 22.69
N ILE A 297 -12.90 -15.59 22.63
CA ILE A 297 -13.28 -14.67 23.70
C ILE A 297 -14.28 -13.66 23.15
N GLY A 298 -15.50 -13.62 23.68
CA GLY A 298 -16.53 -12.65 23.28
C GLY A 298 -16.33 -11.25 23.85
N ASP A 299 -15.83 -11.16 25.08
CA ASP A 299 -15.73 -9.90 25.84
C ASP A 299 -17.09 -9.27 26.19
N ASP A 300 -17.47 -8.11 25.65
CA ASP A 300 -18.68 -7.39 26.05
C ASP A 300 -19.76 -7.47 24.96
N GLY A 301 -20.84 -8.18 25.25
CA GLY A 301 -22.12 -8.06 24.57
C GLY A 301 -22.78 -9.42 24.36
N SER A 302 -23.66 -9.57 23.37
CA SER A 302 -24.43 -10.82 23.22
C SER A 302 -23.87 -11.65 22.08
N ASP A 303 -22.86 -12.45 22.40
CA ASP A 303 -22.04 -13.09 21.38
C ASP A 303 -22.57 -14.45 20.95
N LYS A 304 -22.16 -14.84 19.75
CA LYS A 304 -22.41 -16.16 19.20
C LYS A 304 -21.09 -16.82 18.80
N MET A 305 -20.71 -17.83 19.55
CA MET A 305 -19.43 -18.52 19.40
C MET A 305 -19.62 -19.99 19.05
N PHE A 306 -18.80 -20.45 18.11
CA PHE A 306 -18.69 -21.85 17.71
C PHE A 306 -17.22 -22.26 17.78
N GLY A 307 -16.89 -23.27 18.59
CA GLY A 307 -15.52 -23.79 18.63
C GLY A 307 -15.18 -24.46 17.31
N GLY A 308 -15.99 -25.44 16.94
CA GLY A 308 -15.83 -26.21 15.71
C GLY A 308 -15.34 -27.61 16.02
N SER A 309 -14.25 -28.03 15.40
CA SER A 309 -13.63 -29.32 15.63
C SER A 309 -12.25 -29.15 16.27
N GLY A 310 -12.08 -29.70 17.46
CA GLY A 310 -10.85 -29.63 18.24
C GLY A 310 -11.19 -29.55 19.73
N ASP A 311 -10.19 -29.36 20.55
CA ASP A 311 -10.34 -29.10 21.99
C ASP A 311 -10.38 -27.58 22.25
N ASP A 312 -11.54 -26.97 21.97
CA ASP A 312 -11.70 -25.52 22.01
C ASP A 312 -11.94 -24.93 23.41
N THR A 313 -11.50 -23.69 23.62
CA THR A 313 -11.76 -22.89 24.82
C THR A 313 -12.57 -21.64 24.47
N LEU A 314 -13.83 -21.60 24.90
CA LEU A 314 -14.76 -20.50 24.63
C LEU A 314 -15.10 -19.76 25.92
N ASN A 315 -14.93 -18.44 25.93
CA ASN A 315 -15.30 -17.54 27.02
C ASN A 315 -16.20 -16.41 26.52
N GLY A 316 -17.48 -16.44 26.90
CA GLY A 316 -18.46 -15.45 26.45
C GLY A 316 -18.28 -14.06 27.05
N GLY A 317 -17.58 -13.94 28.18
CA GLY A 317 -17.39 -12.64 28.82
C GLY A 317 -18.67 -12.16 29.53
N ARG A 318 -19.11 -10.94 29.25
CA ARG A 318 -20.27 -10.28 29.88
C ARG A 318 -21.54 -10.57 29.08
N ASP A 319 -22.68 -10.18 29.66
CA ASP A 319 -23.99 -10.28 29.03
C ASP A 319 -24.43 -11.72 28.67
N LYS A 320 -25.04 -11.94 27.49
CA LYS A 320 -25.81 -13.16 27.21
C LYS A 320 -25.35 -13.82 25.92
N ASP A 321 -24.54 -14.85 26.09
CA ASP A 321 -23.88 -15.51 24.96
C ASP A 321 -24.56 -16.82 24.57
N THR A 322 -24.37 -17.17 23.30
CA THR A 322 -24.70 -18.47 22.75
C THR A 322 -23.40 -19.18 22.36
N ILE A 323 -23.10 -20.28 23.04
CA ILE A 323 -21.86 -21.04 22.90
C ILE A 323 -22.19 -22.45 22.36
N HIS A 324 -21.51 -22.86 21.29
CA HIS A 324 -21.75 -24.12 20.57
C HIS A 324 -20.50 -24.97 20.41
#